data_AF-A0A9D6BGB5-F1
#
_entry.id   AF-A0A9D6BGB5-F1
#
_cell.length_a   1.000
_cell.length_b   1.000
_cell.length_c   1.000
_cell.angle_alpha   90.00
_cell.angle_beta   90.00
_cell.angle_gamma   90.00
#
_symmetry.space_group_name_H-M   'P 1'
#
loop_
_entity.id
_entity.type
_entity.pdbx_description
1 polymer ?
#
loop_
_entity_poly.entity_id
_entity_poly.type
_entity_poly.pdbx_seq_one_letter_code
_entity_poly.pdbx_strand_id
1 'polypeptide(L)'
;MPITFKSQATGNLVMLQAHAEALLRLLGKTATQPGVIEVSDMPRVLGILHGLAHDAPSVPPASLDTPPQAPAASDEDEAPPPFQDEPVSLRQRAAPFIRLIEQAQAGQQPVVWGV
;
A
#
# COMPACT_ATOMS: atom_id res chain seq x y z
N MET A 1 0.28 -13.92 3.54
CA MET A 1 1.71 -13.83 3.18
C MET A 1 1.99 -12.46 2.55
N PRO A 2 3.10 -11.79 2.85
CA PRO A 2 3.41 -10.50 2.24
C PRO A 2 3.58 -10.63 0.72
N ILE A 3 3.18 -9.59 -0.01
CA ILE A 3 3.33 -9.50 -1.46
C ILE A 3 4.57 -8.68 -1.77
N THR A 4 5.40 -9.18 -2.67
CA THR A 4 6.60 -8.46 -3.12
C THR A 4 6.38 -7.97 -4.53
N PHE A 5 6.45 -6.65 -4.71
CA PHE A 5 6.52 -5.99 -6.00
C PHE A 5 7.99 -5.82 -6.38
N LYS A 6 8.33 -6.23 -7.59
CA LYS A 6 9.68 -6.14 -8.13
C LYS A 6 9.66 -5.31 -9.41
N SER A 7 10.67 -4.48 -9.62
CA SER A 7 10.93 -3.84 -10.90
C SER A 7 12.43 -3.77 -11.09
N GLN A 8 12.92 -3.91 -12.32
CA GLN A 8 14.37 -3.85 -12.59
C GLN A 8 14.94 -2.43 -12.43
N ALA A 9 14.08 -1.41 -12.45
CA ALA A 9 14.48 -0.01 -12.28
C ALA A 9 14.62 0.39 -10.80
N THR A 10 14.05 -0.38 -9.87
CA THR A 10 14.10 -0.07 -8.43
C THR A 10 14.30 -1.32 -7.59
N GLY A 11 14.35 -1.16 -6.27
CA GLY A 11 14.39 -2.30 -5.36
C GLY A 11 13.06 -3.06 -5.29
N ASN A 12 13.05 -4.12 -4.48
CA ASN A 12 11.82 -4.84 -4.15
C ASN A 12 11.03 -4.04 -3.11
N LEU A 13 9.73 -3.85 -3.35
CA LEU A 13 8.80 -3.34 -2.35
C LEU A 13 7.98 -4.49 -1.78
N VAL A 14 8.15 -4.74 -0.49
CA VAL A 14 7.36 -5.74 0.23
C VAL A 14 6.20 -5.03 0.94
N MET A 15 4.98 -5.50 0.71
CA MET A 15 3.77 -4.97 1.37
C MET A 15 2.98 -6.09 2.04
N LEU A 16 2.27 -5.74 3.10
CA LEU A 16 1.28 -6.63 3.70
C LEU A 16 0.19 -6.96 2.67
N GLN A 17 -0.26 -8.22 2.68
CA GLN A 17 -1.23 -8.74 1.72
C GLN A 17 -2.48 -7.87 1.63
N ALA A 18 -3.05 -7.50 2.77
CA ALA A 18 -4.26 -6.68 2.84
C ALA A 18 -4.10 -5.33 2.12
N HIS A 19 -2.93 -4.69 2.24
CA HIS A 19 -2.66 -3.41 1.59
C HIS A 19 -2.37 -3.56 0.10
N ALA A 20 -1.55 -4.54 -0.27
CA ALA A 20 -1.28 -4.86 -1.67
C ALA A 20 -2.59 -5.19 -2.41
N GLU A 21 -3.46 -5.97 -1.79
CA GLU A 21 -4.75 -6.35 -2.35
C GLU A 21 -5.69 -5.15 -2.46
N ALA A 22 -5.79 -4.30 -1.45
CA ALA A 22 -6.61 -3.08 -1.52
C ALA A 22 -6.15 -2.14 -2.66
N LEU A 23 -4.85 -1.94 -2.84
CA LEU A 23 -4.30 -1.13 -3.92
C LEU A 23 -4.52 -1.77 -5.30
N LEU A 24 -4.30 -3.08 -5.42
CA LEU A 24 -4.51 -3.79 -6.69
C LEU A 24 -5.99 -3.84 -7.08
N ARG A 25 -6.90 -3.99 -6.12
CA ARG A 25 -8.35 -3.96 -6.35
C ARG A 25 -8.80 -2.64 -6.98
N LEU A 26 -8.19 -1.51 -6.60
CA LEU A 26 -8.44 -0.21 -7.24
C LEU A 26 -8.07 -0.21 -8.74
N LEU A 27 -7.05 -0.99 -9.11
CA LEU A 27 -6.60 -1.14 -10.49
C LEU A 27 -7.39 -2.22 -11.24
N GLY A 28 -8.39 -2.84 -10.61
CA GLY A 28 -9.11 -3.99 -11.14
C GLY A 28 -8.28 -5.28 -11.20
N LYS A 29 -7.18 -5.34 -10.44
CA LYS A 29 -6.26 -6.49 -10.34
C LYS A 29 -6.37 -7.13 -8.95
N THR A 30 -5.79 -8.31 -8.77
CA THR A 30 -5.76 -9.00 -7.47
C THR A 30 -4.33 -9.36 -7.07
N ALA A 31 -4.08 -9.37 -5.76
CA ALA A 31 -2.82 -9.84 -5.20
C ALA A 31 -2.70 -11.38 -5.20
N THR A 32 -3.81 -12.09 -5.44
CA THR A 32 -3.90 -13.55 -5.40
C THR A 32 -3.33 -14.21 -6.65
N GLN A 33 -3.21 -13.48 -7.75
CA GLN A 33 -2.61 -13.96 -8.98
C GLN A 33 -1.34 -13.16 -9.30
N PRO A 34 -0.31 -13.82 -9.86
CA PRO A 34 0.84 -13.11 -10.39
C PRO A 34 0.40 -12.15 -11.50
N GLY A 35 1.02 -10.98 -11.54
CA GLY A 35 0.64 -9.94 -12.47
C GLY A 35 1.76 -8.95 -12.76
N VAL A 36 1.50 -8.13 -13.77
CA VAL A 36 2.41 -7.10 -14.25
C VAL A 36 1.66 -5.78 -14.47
N ILE A 37 2.35 -4.68 -14.22
CA ILE A 37 2.03 -3.34 -14.67
C ILE A 37 3.11 -2.97 -15.69
N GLU A 38 2.70 -2.85 -16.96
CA GLU A 38 3.57 -2.40 -18.04
C GLU A 38 3.82 -0.90 -17.97
N VAL A 39 4.93 -0.44 -18.54
CA VAL A 39 5.32 0.98 -18.57
C VAL A 39 4.24 1.85 -19.24
N SER A 40 3.57 1.31 -20.25
CA SER A 40 2.42 1.92 -20.94
C SER A 40 1.22 2.18 -20.02
N ASP A 41 1.00 1.31 -19.04
CA ASP A 41 -0.10 1.41 -18.07
C ASP A 41 0.24 2.27 -16.86
N MET A 42 1.54 2.48 -16.56
CA MET A 42 1.99 3.22 -15.37
C MET A 42 1.38 4.61 -15.22
N PRO A 43 1.27 5.46 -16.27
CA PRO A 43 0.65 6.77 -16.15
C PRO A 43 -0.82 6.69 -15.71
N ARG A 44 -1.56 5.70 -16.23
CA ARG A 44 -2.95 5.45 -15.85
C ARG A 44 -3.05 4.99 -14.40
N VAL A 45 -2.18 4.07 -14.00
CA VAL A 45 -2.11 3.53 -12.63
C VAL A 45 -1.79 4.64 -11.63
N LEU A 46 -0.79 5.47 -11.90
CA LEU A 46 -0.44 6.62 -11.06
C LEU A 46 -1.61 7.59 -10.93
N GLY A 47 -2.33 7.90 -12.01
CA GLY A 47 -3.52 8.76 -11.95
C GLY A 47 -4.59 8.24 -10.97
N ILE A 48 -4.86 6.94 -10.98
CA ILE A 48 -5.82 6.31 -10.05
C ILE A 48 -5.32 6.39 -8.60
N LEU A 49 -4.05 6.07 -8.37
CA LEU A 49 -3.45 6.05 -7.04
C LEU A 49 -3.30 7.45 -6.43
N HIS A 50 -2.92 8.45 -7.24
CA HIS A 50 -2.90 9.85 -6.81
C HIS A 50 -4.30 10.39 -6.55
N GLY A 51 -5.31 9.97 -7.32
CA GLY A 51 -6.72 10.28 -7.06
C GLY A 51 -7.17 9.78 -5.69
N LEU A 52 -6.80 8.55 -5.31
CA LEU A 52 -7.00 8.05 -3.95
C LEU A 52 -6.27 8.92 -2.93
N ALA A 53 -5.08 9.45 -3.22
CA ALA A 53 -4.34 10.29 -2.29
C ALA A 53 -4.88 11.73 -2.12
N HIS A 54 -5.56 12.27 -3.12
CA HIS A 54 -6.02 13.66 -3.14
C HIS A 54 -7.47 13.86 -2.66
N ASP A 55 -8.30 12.82 -2.63
CA ASP A 55 -9.71 12.91 -2.24
C ASP A 55 -9.89 13.07 -0.71
N ALA A 56 -9.53 14.23 -0.16
CA ALA A 56 -9.71 14.55 1.25
C ALA A 56 -10.81 15.60 1.46
N PRO A 57 -11.78 15.38 2.37
CA PRO A 57 -12.11 16.43 3.32
C PRO A 57 -10.94 16.55 4.31
N SER A 58 -10.38 17.75 4.42
CA SER A 58 -9.35 18.12 5.38
C SER A 58 -9.73 17.71 6.81
N VAL A 59 -9.02 16.75 7.39
CA VAL A 59 -8.91 16.61 8.85
C VAL A 59 -7.43 16.38 9.16
N PRO A 60 -6.79 17.22 10.00
CA PRO A 60 -5.36 17.09 10.28
C PRO A 60 -5.08 15.77 11.04
N PRO A 61 -3.91 15.15 10.82
CA PRO A 61 -3.52 13.97 11.58
C PRO A 61 -3.24 14.41 13.02
N ALA A 62 -4.10 14.01 13.95
CA ALA A 62 -3.73 13.99 15.36
C ALA A 62 -2.58 12.98 15.52
N SER A 63 -1.43 13.51 15.91
CA SER A 63 -0.18 12.82 16.21
C SER A 63 -0.38 11.55 17.04
N LEU A 64 0.21 10.43 16.61
CA LEU A 64 0.59 9.35 17.51
C LEU A 64 1.95 8.77 17.06
N ASP A 65 2.98 9.54 17.40
CA ASP A 65 4.35 9.08 17.53
C ASP A 65 4.52 8.65 18.99
N THR A 66 4.46 7.35 19.30
CA THR A 66 4.99 6.80 20.57
C THR A 66 5.24 5.29 20.47
N PRO A 67 6.48 4.84 20.74
CA PRO A 67 6.72 3.68 21.62
C PRO A 67 7.75 4.05 22.72
N PRO A 68 8.02 3.23 23.77
CA PRO A 68 7.41 1.99 24.25
C PRO A 68 7.06 1.99 25.77
N GLN A 69 6.62 0.83 26.29
CA GLN A 69 6.65 0.32 27.69
C GLN A 69 5.30 0.11 28.41
N ALA A 70 4.98 -1.18 28.56
CA ALA A 70 4.15 -1.81 29.60
C ALA A 70 4.77 -1.63 31.02
N PRO A 71 4.17 -2.05 32.17
CA PRO A 71 3.07 -3.02 32.32
C PRO A 71 2.02 -2.73 33.43
N ALA A 72 0.88 -3.45 33.39
CA ALA A 72 0.30 -4.26 34.50
C ALA A 72 -1.24 -4.36 34.46
N ALA A 73 -1.73 -5.62 34.43
CA ALA A 73 -2.98 -6.18 34.98
C ALA A 73 -4.33 -5.58 34.53
N SER A 74 -5.37 -6.32 34.10
CA SER A 74 -5.72 -7.74 34.19
C SER A 74 -6.91 -8.03 33.25
N ASP A 75 -7.04 -9.31 32.89
CA ASP A 75 -8.20 -10.07 32.39
C ASP A 75 -8.88 -9.71 31.05
N GLU A 76 -8.61 -10.60 30.07
CA GLU A 76 -9.58 -11.36 29.28
C GLU A 76 -10.69 -10.62 28.52
N ASP A 77 -10.43 -10.28 27.25
CA ASP A 77 -10.97 -10.99 26.09
C ASP A 77 -10.31 -10.40 24.83
N GLU A 78 -9.34 -11.13 24.28
CA GLU A 78 -8.51 -10.72 23.15
C GLU A 78 -9.29 -10.87 21.85
N ALA A 79 -10.08 -9.86 21.52
CA ALA A 79 -10.41 -9.55 20.14
C ALA A 79 -9.57 -8.33 19.74
N PRO A 80 -8.53 -8.48 18.87
CA PRO A 80 -7.92 -7.29 18.28
C PRO A 80 -9.04 -6.48 17.62
N PRO A 81 -9.13 -5.16 17.85
CA PRO A 81 -10.21 -4.36 17.30
C PRO A 81 -10.29 -4.65 15.81
N PRO A 82 -11.49 -4.93 15.26
CA PRO A 82 -11.63 -5.23 13.85
C PRO A 82 -10.96 -4.09 13.10
N PHE A 83 -10.09 -4.44 12.17
CA PHE A 83 -9.36 -3.54 11.29
C PHE A 83 -10.34 -2.60 10.57
N GLN A 84 -10.79 -1.57 11.28
CA GLN A 84 -11.28 -0.31 10.76
C GLN A 84 -10.03 0.45 10.35
N ASP A 85 -9.28 -0.13 9.40
CA ASP A 85 -8.18 0.55 8.74
C ASP A 85 -8.85 1.66 7.92
N GLU A 86 -8.96 2.81 8.58
CA GLU A 86 -9.45 4.08 8.08
C GLU A 86 -8.99 4.27 6.62
N PRO A 87 -9.83 4.76 5.69
CA PRO A 87 -9.40 5.11 4.32
C PRO A 87 -8.14 6.00 4.29
N VAL A 88 -7.87 6.74 5.37
CA VAL A 88 -6.65 7.52 5.61
C VAL A 88 -5.41 6.61 5.69
N SER A 89 -5.50 5.43 6.31
CA SER A 89 -4.39 4.49 6.44
C SER A 89 -4.00 3.90 5.08
N LEU A 90 -4.97 3.54 4.23
CA LEU A 90 -4.67 3.05 2.87
C LEU A 90 -3.98 4.11 2.01
N ARG A 91 -4.44 5.37 2.10
CA ARG A 91 -3.85 6.52 1.41
C ARG A 91 -2.38 6.73 1.81
N GLN A 92 -2.08 6.73 3.11
CA GLN A 92 -0.72 6.87 3.61
C GLN A 92 0.18 5.69 3.19
N ARG A 93 -0.39 4.48 3.17
CA ARG A 93 0.32 3.24 2.78
C ARG A 93 0.51 3.08 1.27
N ALA A 94 -0.21 3.85 0.44
CA ALA A 94 -0.04 3.86 -1.02
C ALA A 94 1.24 4.57 -1.46
N ALA A 95 1.77 5.51 -0.66
CA ALA A 95 2.95 6.30 -0.99
C ALA A 95 4.18 5.48 -1.44
N PRO A 96 4.62 4.42 -0.74
CA PRO A 96 5.74 3.61 -1.21
C PRO A 96 5.45 2.89 -2.54
N PHE A 97 4.21 2.48 -2.79
CA PHE A 97 3.81 1.84 -4.04
C PHE A 97 3.80 2.83 -5.21
N ILE A 98 3.30 4.04 -4.99
CA ILE A 98 3.33 5.16 -5.94
C ILE A 98 4.78 5.46 -6.33
N ARG A 99 5.66 5.64 -5.33
CA ARG A 99 7.10 5.91 -5.57
C ARG A 99 7.78 4.82 -6.37
N LEU A 100 7.44 3.55 -6.10
CA LEU A 100 7.95 2.42 -6.88
C LEU A 100 7.50 2.52 -8.35
N ILE A 101 6.23 2.83 -8.62
CA ILE A 101 5.71 2.97 -9.98
C ILE A 101 6.34 4.18 -10.69
N GLU A 102 6.51 5.32 -10.02
CA GLU A 102 7.18 6.51 -10.57
C GLU A 102 8.63 6.19 -10.99
N GLN A 103 9.37 5.48 -10.13
CA GLN A 103 10.75 5.06 -10.43
C GLN A 103 10.80 4.02 -11.55
N ALA A 104 9.87 3.07 -11.54
CA ALA A 104 9.73 2.07 -12.59
C ALA A 104 9.42 2.70 -13.95
N GLN A 105 8.55 3.72 -13.96
CA GLN A 105 8.23 4.50 -15.16
C GLN A 105 9.46 5.28 -15.65
N ALA A 106 10.16 5.96 -14.75
CA ALA A 106 11.37 6.73 -15.08
C ALA A 106 12.48 5.84 -15.66
N GLY A 107 12.64 4.62 -15.13
CA GLY A 107 13.57 3.62 -15.66
C GLY A 107 13.03 2.81 -16.84
N GLN A 108 11.79 3.05 -17.28
CA GLN A 108 11.09 2.28 -18.31
C GLN A 108 11.10 0.76 -18.07
N GLN A 109 10.95 0.33 -16.82
CA GLN A 109 10.90 -1.08 -16.44
C GLN A 109 9.52 -1.46 -15.90
N PRO A 110 8.97 -2.64 -16.24
CA PRO A 110 7.70 -3.09 -15.69
C PRO A 110 7.77 -3.35 -14.18
N VAL A 111 6.61 -3.37 -13.52
CA VAL A 111 6.45 -3.81 -12.13
C VAL A 111 5.73 -5.16 -12.12
N VAL A 112 6.32 -6.17 -11.48
CA VAL A 112 5.78 -7.54 -11.38
C VAL A 112 5.57 -7.96 -9.93
N TRP A 113 4.61 -8.85 -9.69
CA TRP A 113 4.38 -9.51 -8.39
C TRP A 113 3.95 -10.96 -8.58
N GLY A 114 4.06 -11.75 -7.50
CA GLY A 114 3.68 -13.18 -7.50
C GLY A 114 4.71 -14.10 -8.15
N VAL A 115 5.97 -13.65 -8.25
CA VAL A 115 7.13 -14.43 -8.73
C VAL A 115 7.85 -15.17 -7.62
#